data_AF-A0A2P8VVU4-F1
#
_entry.id   AF-A0A2P8VVU4-F1
#
_cell.length_a   1.000
_cell.length_b   1.000
_cell.length_c   1.000
_cell.angle_alpha   90.00
_cell.angle_beta   90.00
_cell.angle_gamma   90.00
#
_symmetry.space_group_name_H-M   'P 1'
#
loop_
_entity.id
_entity.type
_entity.pdbx_description
1 polymer ?
#
loop_
_entity_poly.entity_id
_entity_poly.type
_entity_poly.pdbx_seq_one_letter_code
_entity_poly.pdbx_strand_id
1 'polypeptide(L)'
;MKLLRRQVWINFLGLLPGSLVTVLAIAVAFLRFYDQKDFRFLSVVAQPQLWSNRLTVAALLAALVNFGVEWNRRNREGDRETEAREREARRDRQEARRDRQEVRYRKAQLRYQLDPSDPQRRELDAVLAALEEYEQTLGEAIST
;
A
#
# COMPACT_ATOMS: atom_id res chain seq x y z
N MET A 1 2.59 24.76 -4.78
CA MET A 1 1.13 24.97 -5.04
C MET A 1 0.48 23.93 -5.97
N LYS A 2 1.10 23.49 -7.08
CA LYS A 2 0.49 22.48 -8.00
C LYS A 2 0.23 21.10 -7.36
N LEU A 3 1.07 20.66 -6.42
CA LEU A 3 0.94 19.37 -5.74
C LEU A 3 -0.25 19.32 -4.75
N LEU A 4 -0.45 20.38 -3.96
CA LEU A 4 -1.59 20.53 -3.05
C LEU A 4 -2.94 20.50 -3.79
N ARG A 5 -3.01 21.17 -4.95
CA ARG A 5 -4.22 21.15 -5.79
C ARG A 5 -4.53 19.74 -6.29
N ARG A 6 -3.52 18.98 -6.74
CA ARG A 6 -3.71 17.60 -7.22
C ARG A 6 -4.17 16.66 -6.11
N GLN A 7 -3.64 16.81 -4.90
CA GLN A 7 -4.01 16.00 -3.74
C GLN A 7 -5.43 16.28 -3.26
N VAL A 8 -5.84 17.55 -3.22
CA VAL A 8 -7.23 17.95 -2.91
C VAL A 8 -8.21 17.41 -3.95
N TRP A 9 -7.87 17.47 -5.24
CA TRP A 9 -8.69 16.88 -6.30
C TRP A 9 -8.82 15.36 -6.16
N ILE A 10 -7.75 14.64 -5.80
CA ILE A 10 -7.80 13.19 -5.57
C ILE A 10 -8.65 12.85 -4.34
N ASN A 11 -8.53 13.62 -3.24
CA ASN A 11 -9.39 13.43 -2.06
C ASN A 11 -10.86 13.73 -2.36
N PHE A 12 -11.15 14.76 -3.16
CA PHE A 12 -12.51 15.09 -3.62
C PHE A 12 -13.06 14.00 -4.55
N LEU A 13 -12.24 13.47 -5.47
CA LEU A 13 -12.57 12.30 -6.30
C LEU A 13 -12.69 11.00 -5.49
N GLY A 14 -12.11 10.92 -4.29
CA GLY A 14 -12.28 9.80 -3.36
C GLY A 14 -13.55 9.88 -2.52
N LEU A 15 -14.11 11.09 -2.34
CA LEU A 15 -15.41 11.32 -1.68
C LEU A 15 -16.60 11.25 -2.63
N LEU A 16 -16.35 11.57 -3.90
CA LEU A 16 -17.34 11.52 -4.97
C LEU A 16 -18.07 10.18 -5.06
N PRO A 17 -17.43 9.01 -5.01
CA PRO A 17 -18.07 7.85 -5.57
C PRO A 17 -18.97 7.11 -4.54
N GLY A 18 -18.75 7.30 -3.23
CA GLY A 18 -19.72 6.87 -2.20
C GLY A 18 -20.97 7.77 -2.10
N SER A 19 -20.79 9.09 -2.24
CA SER A 19 -21.90 10.07 -2.22
C SER A 19 -22.67 10.11 -3.54
N LEU A 20 -22.02 9.89 -4.67
CA LEU A 20 -22.66 9.86 -5.99
C LEU A 20 -23.52 8.60 -6.17
N VAL A 21 -23.07 7.44 -5.69
CA VAL A 21 -23.86 6.20 -5.71
C VAL A 21 -25.11 6.33 -4.83
N THR A 22 -25.00 6.94 -3.65
CA THR A 22 -26.15 7.20 -2.78
C THR A 22 -27.11 8.21 -3.40
N VAL A 23 -26.62 9.32 -3.97
CA VAL A 23 -27.47 10.29 -4.69
C VAL A 23 -28.15 9.66 -5.90
N LEU A 24 -27.46 8.83 -6.67
CA LEU A 24 -28.03 8.11 -7.82
C LEU A 24 -29.04 7.04 -7.39
N ALA A 25 -28.79 6.31 -6.30
CA ALA A 25 -29.75 5.36 -5.73
C ALA A 25 -31.02 6.08 -5.23
N ILE A 26 -30.87 7.23 -4.56
CA ILE A 26 -31.98 8.08 -4.14
C ILE A 26 -32.76 8.58 -5.37
N ALA A 27 -32.08 9.05 -6.42
CA ALA A 27 -32.72 9.50 -7.65
C ALA A 27 -33.48 8.35 -8.36
N VAL A 28 -32.87 7.17 -8.47
CA VAL A 28 -33.53 5.97 -9.04
C VAL A 28 -34.75 5.57 -8.22
N ALA A 29 -34.65 5.58 -6.88
CA ALA A 29 -35.80 5.31 -6.02
C ALA A 29 -36.91 6.36 -6.20
N PHE A 30 -36.56 7.64 -6.28
CA PHE A 30 -37.51 8.74 -6.47
C PHE A 30 -38.28 8.63 -7.79
N LEU A 31 -37.58 8.32 -8.89
CA LEU A 31 -38.18 8.13 -10.21
C LEU A 31 -38.94 6.82 -10.36
N ARG A 32 -38.63 5.80 -9.54
CA ARG A 32 -39.33 4.51 -9.56
C ARG A 32 -40.61 4.52 -8.72
N PHE A 33 -40.68 5.36 -7.69
CA PHE A 33 -41.83 5.42 -6.78
C PHE A 33 -42.85 6.52 -7.14
N TYR A 34 -42.47 7.53 -7.94
CA TYR A 34 -43.39 8.54 -8.47
C TYR A 34 -43.90 8.16 -9.88
N ASP A 35 -45.22 8.14 -10.08
CA ASP A 35 -45.86 7.73 -11.33
C ASP A 35 -46.29 8.96 -12.17
N GLN A 36 -46.58 8.76 -13.47
CA GLN A 36 -46.88 9.81 -14.46
C GLN A 36 -48.00 10.80 -14.05
N LYS A 37 -48.83 10.42 -13.08
CA LYS A 37 -49.92 11.25 -12.52
C LYS A 37 -49.43 12.37 -11.61
N ASP A 38 -48.27 12.22 -10.97
CA ASP A 38 -47.68 13.24 -10.08
C ASP A 38 -46.89 14.30 -10.87
N PHE A 39 -46.40 13.93 -12.06
CA PHE A 39 -45.71 14.84 -12.99
C PHE A 39 -46.67 15.64 -13.88
N ARG A 40 -47.99 15.40 -13.82
CA ARG A 40 -49.00 16.17 -14.58
C ARG A 40 -48.99 17.66 -14.25
N PHE A 41 -48.54 18.04 -13.06
CA PHE A 41 -48.42 19.46 -12.68
C PHE A 41 -47.20 20.15 -13.29
N LEU A 42 -46.18 19.38 -13.71
CA LEU A 42 -44.93 19.92 -14.22
C LEU A 42 -44.81 19.90 -15.74
N SER A 43 -45.57 19.09 -16.50
CA SER A 43 -45.57 19.08 -17.98
C SER A 43 -44.20 19.03 -18.69
N VAL A 44 -43.13 18.70 -17.95
CA VAL A 44 -41.73 18.84 -18.42
C VAL A 44 -41.10 17.48 -18.77
N VAL A 45 -41.62 16.36 -18.25
CA VAL A 45 -40.99 15.04 -18.43
C VAL A 45 -41.88 14.12 -19.28
N ALA A 46 -41.54 14.00 -20.56
CA ALA A 46 -42.09 12.97 -21.44
C ALA A 46 -41.41 11.61 -21.16
N GLN A 47 -42.22 10.54 -21.02
CA GLN A 47 -41.80 9.14 -20.88
C GLN A 47 -40.95 8.80 -19.63
N PRO A 48 -41.55 8.83 -18.43
CA PRO A 48 -40.85 8.58 -17.16
C PRO A 48 -40.15 7.22 -17.06
N GLN A 49 -40.70 6.15 -17.64
CA GLN A 49 -40.05 4.83 -17.64
C GLN A 49 -38.71 4.80 -18.40
N LEU A 50 -38.59 5.56 -19.51
CA LEU A 50 -37.35 5.62 -20.29
C LEU A 50 -36.25 6.36 -19.51
N TRP A 51 -36.61 7.42 -18.80
CA TRP A 51 -35.72 8.16 -17.91
C TRP A 51 -35.26 7.31 -16.72
N SER A 52 -36.16 6.54 -16.11
CA SER A 52 -35.82 5.58 -15.04
C SER A 52 -34.78 4.55 -15.49
N ASN A 53 -34.93 3.96 -16.67
CA ASN A 53 -33.97 2.97 -17.18
C ASN A 53 -32.59 3.61 -17.44
N ARG A 54 -32.55 4.82 -18.01
CA ARG A 54 -31.31 5.58 -18.23
C ARG A 54 -30.59 5.90 -16.93
N LEU A 55 -31.33 6.31 -15.91
CA LEU A 55 -30.77 6.62 -14.59
C LEU A 55 -30.30 5.37 -13.85
N THR A 56 -30.98 4.23 -14.04
CA THR A 56 -30.51 2.94 -13.50
C THR A 56 -29.17 2.53 -14.11
N VAL A 57 -29.03 2.67 -15.43
CA VAL A 57 -27.74 2.39 -16.12
C VAL A 57 -26.67 3.37 -15.65
N ALA A 58 -26.99 4.66 -15.51
CA ALA A 58 -26.05 5.66 -14.99
C ALA A 58 -25.62 5.34 -13.54
N ALA A 59 -26.53 4.88 -12.69
CA ALA A 59 -26.24 4.46 -11.33
C ALA A 59 -25.30 3.24 -11.28
N LEU A 60 -25.53 2.25 -12.15
CA LEU A 60 -24.66 1.08 -12.27
C LEU A 60 -23.25 1.46 -12.75
N LEU A 61 -23.15 2.32 -13.77
CA LEU A 61 -21.86 2.81 -14.26
C LEU A 61 -21.10 3.61 -13.20
N ALA A 62 -21.80 4.47 -12.46
CA ALA A 62 -21.21 5.20 -11.34
C ALA A 62 -20.72 4.25 -10.23
N ALA A 63 -21.47 3.19 -9.92
CA ALA A 63 -21.08 2.19 -8.93
C ALA A 63 -19.84 1.39 -9.38
N LEU A 64 -19.75 1.04 -10.67
CA LEU A 64 -18.58 0.38 -11.25
C LEU A 64 -17.33 1.28 -11.19
N VAL A 65 -17.47 2.56 -11.53
CA VAL A 65 -16.38 3.54 -11.41
C VAL A 65 -15.97 3.72 -9.94
N ASN A 66 -16.93 3.79 -9.01
CA ASN A 66 -16.67 3.84 -7.57
C ASN A 66 -15.84 2.65 -7.10
N PHE A 67 -16.30 1.46 -7.45
CA PHE A 67 -15.62 0.22 -7.11
C PHE A 67 -14.19 0.19 -7.66
N GLY A 68 -13.99 0.59 -8.92
CA GLY A 68 -12.67 0.64 -9.53
C GLY A 68 -11.72 1.64 -8.86
N VAL A 69 -12.21 2.82 -8.47
CA VAL A 69 -11.41 3.83 -7.76
C VAL A 69 -11.03 3.34 -6.36
N GLU A 70 -11.98 2.78 -5.62
CA GLU A 70 -11.74 2.28 -4.27
C GLU A 70 -10.82 1.05 -4.29
N TRP A 71 -11.00 0.14 -5.26
CA TRP A 71 -10.11 -1.00 -5.47
C TRP A 71 -8.67 -0.53 -5.73
N ASN A 72 -8.47 0.44 -6.63
CA ASN A 72 -7.16 0.99 -6.93
C ASN A 72 -6.54 1.72 -5.73
N ARG A 73 -7.36 2.42 -4.93
CA ARG A 73 -6.90 3.05 -3.68
C ARG A 73 -6.42 2.00 -2.69
N ARG A 74 -7.21 0.96 -2.47
CA ARG A 74 -6.90 -0.12 -1.53
C ARG A 74 -5.70 -0.95 -2.00
N ASN A 75 -5.54 -1.16 -3.31
CA ASN A 75 -4.35 -1.85 -3.84
C ASN A 75 -3.08 -1.05 -3.54
N ARG A 76 -3.10 0.28 -3.75
CA ARG A 76 -1.96 1.15 -3.42
C ARG A 76 -1.66 1.20 -1.93
N GLU A 77 -2.67 1.11 -1.08
CA GLU A 77 -2.48 1.02 0.38
C GLU A 77 -1.85 -0.34 0.75
N GLY A 78 -2.34 -1.44 0.19
CA GLY A 78 -1.77 -2.78 0.36
C GLY A 78 -0.33 -2.91 -0.15
N ASP A 79 -0.01 -2.30 -1.29
CA ASP A 79 1.34 -2.28 -1.84
C ASP A 79 2.31 -1.57 -0.89
N ARG A 80 1.89 -0.44 -0.28
CA ARG A 80 2.71 0.29 0.70
C ARG A 80 2.91 -0.50 1.99
N GLU A 81 1.88 -1.16 2.49
CA GLU A 81 2.01 -2.02 3.67
C GLU A 81 2.94 -3.20 3.41
N THR A 82 2.86 -3.80 2.22
CA THR A 82 3.73 -4.91 1.81
C THR A 82 5.16 -4.45 1.67
N GLU A 83 5.40 -3.32 1.00
CA GLU A 83 6.74 -2.74 0.87
C GLU A 83 7.33 -2.33 2.23
N ALA A 84 6.51 -1.78 3.14
CA ALA A 84 6.95 -1.46 4.50
C ALA A 84 7.38 -2.72 5.26
N ARG A 85 6.56 -3.79 5.21
CA ARG A 85 6.88 -5.08 5.83
C ARG A 85 8.12 -5.73 5.22
N GLU A 86 8.31 -5.63 3.91
CA GLU A 86 9.52 -6.15 3.26
C GLU A 86 10.77 -5.39 3.67
N ARG A 87 10.69 -4.05 3.78
CA ARG A 87 11.80 -3.22 4.26
C ARG A 87 12.14 -3.53 5.72
N GLU A 88 11.14 -3.69 6.57
CA GLU A 88 11.31 -4.09 7.97
C GLU A 88 11.94 -5.49 8.08
N ALA A 89 11.39 -6.48 7.38
CA ALA A 89 11.96 -7.82 7.34
C ALA A 89 13.40 -7.85 6.78
N ARG A 90 13.74 -6.97 5.83
CA ARG A 90 15.10 -6.83 5.31
C ARG A 90 16.05 -6.24 6.38
N ARG A 91 15.60 -5.26 7.16
CA ARG A 91 16.36 -4.68 8.28
C ARG A 91 16.56 -5.72 9.38
N ASP A 92 15.52 -6.41 9.81
CA ASP A 92 15.61 -7.47 10.83
C ASP A 92 16.58 -8.57 10.41
N ARG A 93 16.56 -8.97 9.14
CA ARG A 93 17.51 -9.96 8.61
C ARG A 93 18.95 -9.44 8.61
N GLN A 94 19.16 -8.15 8.33
CA GLN A 94 20.49 -7.55 8.39
C GLN A 94 21.00 -7.43 9.81
N GLU A 95 20.16 -6.98 10.75
CA GLU A 95 20.47 -6.90 12.18
C GLU A 95 20.78 -8.28 12.75
N ALA A 96 19.92 -9.28 12.52
CA ALA A 96 20.15 -10.65 12.97
C ALA A 96 21.44 -11.27 12.38
N ARG A 97 21.85 -10.86 11.17
CA ARG A 97 23.14 -11.29 10.59
C ARG A 97 24.32 -10.62 11.28
N ARG A 98 24.23 -9.31 11.56
CA ARG A 98 25.26 -8.57 12.32
C ARG A 98 25.43 -9.12 13.73
N ASP A 99 24.34 -9.35 14.45
CA ASP A 99 24.38 -9.91 15.81
C ASP A 99 25.07 -11.29 15.83
N ARG A 100 24.75 -12.16 14.87
CA ARG A 100 25.41 -13.47 14.76
C ARG A 100 26.91 -13.36 14.54
N GLN A 101 27.35 -12.38 13.75
CA GLN A 101 28.76 -12.14 13.49
C GLN A 101 29.46 -11.55 14.72
N GLU A 102 28.85 -10.57 15.39
CA GLU A 102 29.39 -9.97 16.62
C GLU A 102 29.56 -11.02 17.73
N VAL A 103 28.56 -11.90 17.90
CA VAL A 103 28.65 -13.02 18.85
C VAL A 103 29.78 -13.98 18.50
N ARG A 104 29.98 -14.31 17.21
CA ARG A 104 31.08 -15.18 16.76
C ARG A 104 32.44 -14.55 17.05
N TYR A 105 32.59 -13.27 16.71
CA TYR A 105 33.81 -12.51 16.97
C TYR A 105 34.12 -12.45 18.47
N ARG A 106 33.14 -12.05 19.29
CA ARG A 106 33.33 -11.95 20.74
C ARG A 106 33.70 -13.30 21.37
N LYS A 107 33.11 -14.40 20.87
CA LYS A 107 33.47 -15.75 21.31
C LYS A 107 34.90 -16.15 20.93
N ALA A 108 35.32 -15.89 19.69
CA ALA A 108 36.68 -16.18 19.24
C ALA A 108 37.73 -15.34 19.99
N GLN A 109 37.44 -14.05 20.18
CA GLN A 109 38.28 -13.14 20.94
C GLN A 109 38.44 -13.60 22.40
N LEU A 110 37.35 -14.00 23.05
CA LEU A 110 37.39 -14.50 24.42
C LEU A 110 38.21 -15.80 24.53
N ARG A 111 38.07 -16.70 23.56
CA ARG A 111 38.88 -17.93 23.50
C ARG A 111 40.36 -17.64 23.38
N TYR A 112 40.74 -16.70 22.52
CA TYR A 112 42.13 -16.30 22.35
C TYR A 112 42.70 -15.60 23.60
N GLN A 113 41.90 -14.77 24.28
CA GLN A 113 42.32 -14.13 25.54
C GLN A 113 42.51 -15.14 26.69
N LEU A 114 41.68 -16.18 26.73
CA LEU A 114 41.78 -17.25 27.73
C LEU A 114 42.97 -18.19 27.44
N ASP A 115 43.23 -18.47 26.17
CA ASP A 115 44.30 -19.34 25.72
C ASP A 115 44.90 -18.81 24.40
N PRO A 116 46.03 -18.08 24.45
CA PRO A 116 46.67 -17.49 23.29
C PRO A 116 47.53 -18.53 22.55
N SER A 117 46.93 -19.65 22.17
CA SER A 117 47.60 -20.70 21.41
C SER A 117 47.31 -20.58 19.90
N ASP A 118 48.20 -21.15 19.07
CA ASP A 118 48.12 -21.08 17.61
C ASP A 118 46.75 -21.48 17.02
N PRO A 119 46.06 -22.54 17.47
CA PRO A 119 44.72 -22.86 16.99
C PRO A 119 43.68 -21.77 17.26
N GLN A 120 43.64 -21.14 18.44
CA GLN A 120 42.69 -20.05 18.72
C GLN A 120 43.04 -18.78 17.95
N ARG A 121 44.33 -18.52 17.71
CA ARG A 121 44.78 -17.42 16.85
C ARG A 121 44.27 -17.59 15.42
N ARG A 122 44.41 -18.80 14.85
CA ARG A 122 43.87 -19.13 13.52
C ARG A 122 42.34 -19.02 13.47
N GLU A 123 41.63 -19.45 14.52
CA GLU A 123 40.17 -19.29 14.62
C GLU A 123 39.77 -17.81 14.60
N LEU A 124 40.48 -16.95 15.35
CA LEU A 124 40.23 -15.51 15.39
C LEU A 124 40.52 -14.83 14.05
N ASP A 125 41.65 -15.15 13.42
CA ASP A 125 42.02 -14.61 12.10
C ASP A 125 40.99 -15.01 11.02
N ALA A 126 40.48 -16.24 11.07
CA ALA A 126 39.42 -16.69 10.15
C ALA A 126 38.10 -15.93 10.35
N VAL A 127 37.73 -15.61 11.59
CA VAL A 127 36.52 -14.81 11.88
C VAL A 127 36.70 -13.36 11.44
N LEU A 128 37.90 -12.78 11.62
CA LEU A 128 38.22 -11.43 11.15
C LEU A 128 38.17 -11.33 9.62
N ALA A 129 38.76 -12.30 8.91
CA ALA A 129 38.68 -12.35 7.45
C ALA A 129 37.23 -12.44 6.94
N ALA A 130 36.39 -13.25 7.60
CA ALA A 130 34.98 -13.36 7.25
C ALA A 130 34.16 -12.08 7.54
N LEU A 131 34.58 -11.28 8.53
CA LEU A 131 33.98 -9.97 8.81
C LEU A 131 34.37 -8.93 7.76
N GLU A 132 35.63 -8.94 7.32
CA GLU A 132 36.13 -8.03 6.28
C GLU A 132 35.43 -8.28 4.93
N GLU A 133 35.25 -9.56 4.56
CA GLU A 133 34.46 -9.93 3.37
C GLU A 133 33.00 -9.47 3.49
N TYR A 134 32.41 -9.58 4.68
CA TYR A 134 31.06 -9.09 4.93
C TYR A 134 30.97 -7.55 4.81
N GLU A 135 31.97 -6.82 5.29
CA GLU A 135 32.00 -5.35 5.18
C GLU A 135 32.13 -4.90 3.72
N GLN A 136 32.98 -5.57 2.93
CA GLN A 136 33.14 -5.32 1.50
C GLN A 136 31.82 -5.56 0.74
N THR A 137 31.19 -6.71 0.95
CA THR A 137 29.90 -7.04 0.29
C THR A 137 28.77 -6.10 0.71
N LEU A 138 28.77 -5.61 1.95
CA LEU A 138 27.82 -4.61 2.40
C LEU A 138 28.08 -3.23 1.75
N GLY A 139 29.35 -2.83 1.62
CA GLY A 139 29.76 -1.58 0.97
C GLY A 139 29.39 -1.52 -0.51
N GLU A 140 29.53 -2.63 -1.24
CA GLU A 140 29.08 -2.75 -2.62
C GLU A 140 27.55 -2.64 -2.75
N ALA A 141 26.80 -3.30 -1.85
CA ALA A 141 25.34 -3.29 -1.86
C ALA A 141 24.69 -1.94 -1.47
N ILE A 142 25.45 -1.02 -0.86
CA ILE A 142 24.99 0.33 -0.49
C ILE A 142 25.38 1.37 -1.55
N SER A 143 26.38 1.08 -2.39
CA SER A 143 26.84 1.98 -3.47
C SER A 143 26.11 1.79 -4.81
N THR A 144 25.22 0.80 -4.92
CA THR A 144 24.33 0.54 -6.06
C THR A 144 22.90 1.02 -5.80
#